data_AF-A0A1A3PWT4-F1
#
_entry.id   AF-A0A1A3PWT4-F1
#
_cell.length_a   1.000
_cell.length_b   1.000
_cell.length_c   1.000
_cell.angle_alpha   90.00
_cell.angle_beta   90.00
_cell.angle_gamma   90.00
#
_symmetry.space_group_name_H-M   'P 1'
#
loop_
_entity.id
_entity.type
_entity.pdbx_description
1 polymer ?
#
loop_
_entity_poly.entity_id
_entity_poly.type
_entity_poly.pdbx_seq_one_letter_code
_entity_poly.pdbx_strand_id
1 'polypeptide(L)'
;MSTSNSSSWPVPDGLCPLGQTAAATLWEFFVHQGIEYHGGGGKFYTPAQWAERGETGGRSSVLVVTHDGGEHAGAFNLDYEQYELNNALNECLSSVGLYAEQCTSWYSAIYPRAAVG
;
A
#
# COMPACT_ATOMS: atom_id res chain seq x y z
N MET A 1 20.76 -7.75 -24.48
CA MET A 1 20.76 -6.65 -23.50
C MET A 1 19.43 -5.92 -23.62
N SER A 2 18.55 -6.09 -22.64
CA SER A 2 17.36 -5.25 -22.46
C SER A 2 17.15 -5.11 -20.96
N THR A 3 17.77 -4.12 -20.34
CA THR A 3 17.48 -3.70 -18.97
C THR A 3 16.25 -2.80 -19.04
N SER A 4 15.06 -3.38 -18.89
CA SER A 4 13.85 -2.62 -18.61
C SER A 4 13.99 -1.97 -17.24
N ASN A 5 14.33 -0.69 -17.24
CA ASN A 5 14.31 0.20 -16.08
C ASN A 5 12.84 0.41 -15.67
N SER A 6 12.23 -0.57 -15.01
CA SER A 6 10.85 -0.48 -14.50
C SER A 6 10.83 -0.54 -12.97
N SER A 7 11.69 0.25 -12.32
CA SER A 7 11.71 0.42 -10.87
C SER A 7 10.59 1.37 -10.39
N SER A 8 9.40 1.29 -10.96
CA SER A 8 8.25 2.10 -10.53
C SER A 8 7.07 1.17 -10.29
N TRP A 9 6.50 1.22 -9.09
CA TRP A 9 5.21 0.60 -8.83
C TRP A 9 4.16 1.18 -9.79
N PRO A 10 3.27 0.35 -10.38
CA PRO A 10 2.21 0.84 -11.22
C PRO A 10 1.15 1.54 -10.36
N VAL A 11 1.17 2.87 -10.35
CA VAL A 11 0.13 3.70 -9.72
C VAL A 11 -1.07 3.74 -10.67
N PRO A 12 -2.27 3.30 -10.25
CA PRO A 12 -3.43 3.28 -11.13
C PRO A 12 -3.95 4.68 -11.42
N ASP A 13 -4.39 4.89 -12.66
CA ASP A 13 -5.16 6.06 -13.04
C ASP A 13 -6.49 6.11 -12.27
N GLY A 14 -6.98 7.32 -11.99
CA GLY A 14 -8.27 7.52 -11.33
C GLY A 14 -8.24 7.45 -9.79
N LEU A 15 -7.06 7.40 -9.18
CA LEU A 15 -6.94 7.68 -7.74
C LEU A 15 -7.39 9.11 -7.44
N CYS A 16 -8.13 9.28 -6.35
CA CYS A 16 -8.39 10.61 -5.80
C CYS A 16 -7.08 11.26 -5.31
N PRO A 17 -7.04 12.59 -5.06
CA PRO A 17 -5.82 13.26 -4.62
C PRO A 17 -5.16 12.61 -3.41
N LEU A 18 -5.96 12.19 -2.43
CA LEU A 18 -5.45 11.52 -1.23
C LEU A 18 -4.95 10.09 -1.51
N GLY A 19 -5.54 9.39 -2.48
CA GLY A 19 -5.04 8.10 -2.95
C GLY A 19 -3.71 8.23 -3.70
N GLN A 20 -3.51 9.32 -4.43
CA GLN A 20 -2.22 9.62 -5.07
C GLN A 20 -1.14 9.91 -4.02
N THR A 21 -1.47 10.68 -2.98
CA THR A 21 -0.60 10.87 -1.81
C THR A 21 -0.26 9.54 -1.17
N ALA A 22 -1.24 8.67 -0.91
CA ALA A 22 -1.01 7.36 -0.34
C ALA A 22 -0.03 6.52 -1.17
N ALA A 23 -0.23 6.44 -2.49
CA ALA A 23 0.63 5.66 -3.39
C ALA A 23 2.06 6.21 -3.43
N ALA A 24 2.23 7.54 -3.46
CA ALA A 24 3.54 8.19 -3.42
C ALA A 24 4.27 7.94 -2.10
N THR A 25 3.58 8.14 -0.96
CA THR A 25 4.14 7.89 0.38
C THR A 25 4.57 6.43 0.55
N LEU A 26 3.76 5.47 0.11
CA LEU A 26 4.12 4.05 0.15
C LEU A 26 5.33 3.74 -0.72
N TRP A 27 5.39 4.28 -1.93
CA TRP A 27 6.52 4.07 -2.82
C TRP A 27 7.82 4.64 -2.25
N GLU A 28 7.79 5.88 -1.75
CA GLU A 28 8.94 6.50 -1.09
C GLU A 28 9.40 5.70 0.13
N PHE A 29 8.45 5.19 0.92
CA PHE A 29 8.75 4.30 2.04
C PHE A 29 9.43 3.00 1.58
N PHE A 30 8.92 2.34 0.55
CA PHE A 30 9.51 1.10 0.04
C PHE A 30 10.94 1.31 -0.47
N VAL A 31 11.19 2.40 -1.20
CA VAL A 31 12.53 2.78 -1.67
C VAL A 31 13.46 3.09 -0.49
N HIS A 32 12.97 3.82 0.53
CA HIS A 32 13.77 4.16 1.69
C HIS A 32 14.19 2.93 2.51
N GLN A 33 13.31 1.93 2.59
CA GLN A 33 13.54 0.68 3.32
C GLN A 33 14.26 -0.40 2.49
N GLY A 34 14.41 -0.21 1.17
CA GLY A 34 15.00 -1.20 0.27
C GLY A 34 14.14 -2.47 0.11
N ILE A 35 12.81 -2.31 0.06
CA ILE A 35 11.80 -3.39 -0.03
C ILE A 35 10.90 -3.21 -1.27
N GLU A 36 11.46 -2.72 -2.37
CA GLU A 36 10.72 -2.35 -3.56
C GLU A 36 10.18 -3.56 -4.33
N TYR A 37 10.73 -4.76 -4.09
CA TYR A 37 10.31 -5.97 -4.79
C TYR A 37 8.89 -6.37 -4.39
N HIS A 38 7.96 -6.18 -5.32
CA HIS A 38 6.55 -6.40 -5.09
C HIS A 38 6.09 -7.86 -5.30
N GLY A 39 6.99 -8.77 -5.68
CA GLY A 39 6.63 -10.16 -5.99
C GLY A 39 5.67 -10.29 -7.18
N GLY A 40 5.07 -11.48 -7.33
CA GLY A 40 4.09 -11.74 -8.39
C GLY A 40 2.71 -11.11 -8.15
N GLY A 41 2.40 -10.73 -6.90
CA GLY A 41 1.08 -10.28 -6.47
C GLY A 41 0.98 -8.81 -6.04
N GLY A 42 2.09 -8.14 -5.74
CA GLY A 42 2.07 -6.78 -5.19
C GLY A 42 1.68 -5.72 -6.23
N LYS A 43 0.66 -4.92 -5.90
CA LYS A 43 0.07 -3.93 -6.79
C LYS A 43 -0.80 -2.93 -6.03
N PHE A 44 -0.93 -1.72 -6.58
CA PHE A 44 -1.92 -0.73 -6.17
C PHE A 44 -3.22 -0.84 -6.98
N TYR A 45 -4.35 -0.64 -6.30
CA TYR A 45 -5.68 -0.57 -6.90
C TYR A 45 -6.43 0.67 -6.43
N THR A 46 -7.22 1.27 -7.34
CA THR A 46 -8.29 2.16 -6.91
C THR A 46 -9.39 1.34 -6.21
N PRO A 47 -10.19 1.95 -5.31
CA PRO A 47 -11.34 1.26 -4.72
C PRO A 47 -12.34 0.77 -5.77
N ALA A 48 -12.47 1.48 -6.90
CA ALA A 48 -13.33 1.08 -8.02
C ALA A 48 -12.80 -0.19 -8.70
N GLN A 49 -11.50 -0.24 -9.06
CA GLN A 49 -10.87 -1.44 -9.62
C GLN A 49 -10.96 -2.62 -8.65
N TRP A 50 -10.84 -2.36 -7.35
CA TRP A 50 -10.97 -3.37 -6.31
C TRP A 50 -12.39 -3.94 -6.22
N ALA A 51 -13.40 -3.06 -6.30
CA ALA A 51 -14.80 -3.48 -6.37
C ALA A 51 -15.11 -4.28 -7.64
N GLU A 52 -14.58 -3.87 -8.80
CA GLU A 52 -14.72 -4.58 -10.09
C GLU A 52 -14.12 -6.00 -10.04
N ARG A 53 -13.04 -6.18 -9.28
CA ARG A 53 -12.44 -7.51 -9.01
C ARG A 53 -13.35 -8.42 -8.19
N GLY A 54 -14.37 -7.88 -7.53
CA GLY A 54 -15.34 -8.62 -6.72
C GLY A 54 -15.06 -8.60 -5.21
N GLU A 55 -13.96 -7.98 -4.77
CA GLU A 55 -13.57 -7.91 -3.36
C GLU A 55 -14.45 -6.94 -2.58
N THR A 56 -14.87 -7.29 -1.36
CA THR A 56 -15.81 -6.47 -0.55
C THR A 56 -15.14 -5.52 0.43
N GLY A 57 -14.02 -5.92 1.02
CA GLY A 57 -13.22 -5.07 1.92
C GLY A 57 -12.41 -4.02 1.14
N GLY A 58 -12.21 -2.85 1.72
CA GLY A 58 -11.40 -1.77 1.10
C GLY A 58 -12.11 -0.92 0.05
N ARG A 59 -13.41 -1.12 -0.23
CA ARG A 59 -14.15 -0.33 -1.24
C ARG A 59 -14.36 1.15 -0.88
N SER A 60 -14.26 1.49 0.40
CA SER A 60 -14.35 2.87 0.91
C SER A 60 -12.99 3.48 1.23
N SER A 61 -11.89 2.78 0.89
CA SER A 61 -10.53 3.25 1.09
C SER A 61 -10.17 4.33 0.07
N VAL A 62 -8.99 4.93 0.19
CA VAL A 62 -8.42 5.80 -0.86
C VAL A 62 -7.48 5.04 -1.79
N LEU A 63 -6.96 3.90 -1.33
CA LEU A 63 -6.03 3.03 -2.04
C LEU A 63 -6.14 1.61 -1.47
N VAL A 64 -5.98 0.60 -2.31
CA VAL A 64 -5.74 -0.78 -1.87
C VAL A 64 -4.36 -1.22 -2.34
N VAL A 65 -3.63 -1.91 -1.48
CA VAL A 65 -2.31 -2.48 -1.75
C VAL A 65 -2.33 -3.98 -1.52
N THR A 66 -2.03 -4.74 -2.55
CA THR A 66 -1.70 -6.16 -2.40
C THR A 66 -0.22 -6.31 -2.07
N HIS A 67 0.11 -7.27 -1.22
CA HIS A 67 1.47 -7.47 -0.74
C HIS A 67 1.90 -8.93 -0.63
N ASP A 68 1.10 -9.85 -1.18
CA ASP A 68 1.47 -11.26 -1.25
C ASP A 68 2.73 -11.50 -2.09
N GLY A 69 3.70 -12.20 -1.50
CA GLY A 69 4.98 -12.54 -2.11
C GLY A 69 5.94 -11.36 -2.35
N GLY A 70 5.65 -10.17 -1.83
CA GLY A 70 6.53 -9.00 -1.89
C GLY A 70 7.35 -8.80 -0.62
N GLU A 71 8.49 -8.12 -0.72
CA GLU A 71 9.35 -7.77 0.42
C GLU A 71 8.64 -6.79 1.38
N HIS A 72 7.72 -5.98 0.84
CA HIS A 72 6.90 -5.06 1.61
C HIS A 72 5.80 -5.73 2.44
N ALA A 73 5.60 -7.05 2.33
CA ALA A 73 4.56 -7.78 3.08
C ALA A 73 4.66 -7.55 4.59
N GLY A 74 5.87 -7.55 5.14
CA GLY A 74 6.10 -7.36 6.58
C GLY A 74 5.72 -5.96 7.10
N ALA A 75 5.63 -4.97 6.21
CA ALA A 75 5.15 -3.64 6.57
C ALA A 75 3.63 -3.63 6.83
N PHE A 76 2.89 -4.57 6.26
CA PHE A 76 1.43 -4.61 6.29
C PHE A 76 0.85 -5.78 7.11
N ASN A 77 1.48 -6.95 7.01
CA ASN A 77 0.98 -8.18 7.61
C ASN A 77 1.73 -8.51 8.91
N LEU A 78 1.03 -8.42 10.04
CA LEU A 78 1.59 -8.70 11.36
C LEU A 78 2.03 -10.16 11.55
N ASP A 79 1.53 -11.11 10.75
CA ASP A 79 1.95 -12.52 10.79
C ASP A 79 3.43 -12.72 10.41
N TYR A 80 4.03 -11.73 9.74
CA TYR A 80 5.47 -11.73 9.44
C TYR A 80 6.34 -11.30 10.63
N GLU A 81 5.72 -10.85 11.73
CA GLU A 81 6.38 -10.41 12.97
C GLU A 81 7.41 -9.28 12.79
N GLN A 82 7.36 -8.55 11.67
CA GLN A 82 8.22 -7.41 11.36
C GLN A 82 7.65 -6.12 11.97
N TYR A 83 7.43 -6.13 13.29
CA TYR A 83 6.71 -5.05 14.00
C TYR A 83 7.37 -3.68 13.85
N GLU A 84 8.70 -3.61 13.79
CA GLU A 84 9.41 -2.34 13.58
C GLU A 84 9.12 -1.74 12.21
N LEU A 85 9.08 -2.57 11.16
CA LEU A 85 8.76 -2.14 9.80
C LEU A 85 7.29 -1.69 9.70
N ASN A 86 6.38 -2.43 10.33
CA ASN A 86 4.97 -2.06 10.40
C ASN A 86 4.75 -0.73 11.15
N ASN A 87 5.43 -0.54 12.28
CA ASN A 87 5.37 0.72 13.04
C ASN A 87 5.92 1.89 12.22
N ALA A 88 7.05 1.70 11.53
CA ALA A 88 7.62 2.72 10.66
C ALA A 88 6.66 3.12 9.52
N LEU A 89 5.98 2.14 8.91
CA LEU A 89 4.94 2.41 7.91
C LEU A 89 3.77 3.23 8.49
N ASN A 90 3.29 2.84 9.67
CA ASN A 90 2.19 3.53 10.34
C ASN A 90 2.55 4.97 10.71
N GLU A 91 3.76 5.22 11.18
CA GLU A 91 4.27 6.58 11.43
C GLU A 91 4.36 7.40 10.13
N CYS A 92 4.89 6.79 9.07
CA CYS A 92 5.00 7.42 7.75
C CYS A 92 3.63 7.83 7.21
N LEU A 93 2.65 6.92 7.19
CA LEU A 93 1.28 7.21 6.75
C LEU A 93 0.59 8.23 7.66
N SER A 94 0.81 8.14 8.97
CA SER A 94 0.22 9.09 9.92
C SER A 94 0.69 10.51 9.68
N SER A 95 1.93 10.71 9.25
CA SER A 95 2.48 12.05 8.97
C SER A 95 1.73 12.80 7.86
N VAL A 96 1.04 12.07 6.99
CA VAL A 96 0.20 12.59 5.90
C VAL A 96 -1.30 12.39 6.15
N GLY A 97 -1.69 12.08 7.38
CA GLY A 97 -3.09 11.91 7.77
C GLY A 97 -3.74 10.63 7.21
N LEU A 98 -2.97 9.57 7.03
CA LEU A 98 -3.43 8.27 6.55
C LEU A 98 -3.16 7.15 7.57
N TYR A 99 -3.81 6.00 7.41
CA TYR A 99 -3.45 4.76 8.09
C TYR A 99 -3.71 3.54 7.19
N ALA A 100 -2.96 2.46 7.42
CA ALA A 100 -3.17 1.17 6.76
C ALA A 100 -4.00 0.25 7.66
N GLU A 101 -5.04 -0.37 7.10
CA GLU A 101 -5.77 -1.48 7.71
C GLU A 101 -5.35 -2.77 7.03
N GLN A 102 -4.83 -3.73 7.82
CA GLN A 102 -4.64 -5.09 7.36
C GLN A 102 -6.02 -5.75 7.20
N CYS A 103 -6.49 -5.91 5.96
CA CYS A 103 -7.79 -6.51 5.69
C CYS A 103 -7.71 -8.04 5.70
N THR A 104 -6.67 -8.61 5.08
CA THR A 104 -6.32 -10.03 5.12
C THR A 104 -4.80 -10.20 5.16
N SER A 105 -4.29 -11.43 5.08
CA SER A 105 -2.85 -11.69 5.02
C SER A 105 -2.19 -11.24 3.71
N TRP A 106 -2.95 -10.91 2.66
CA TRP A 106 -2.44 -10.66 1.32
C TRP A 106 -2.74 -9.26 0.76
N TYR A 107 -3.59 -8.47 1.42
CA TYR A 107 -3.82 -7.07 1.09
C TYR A 107 -4.17 -6.19 2.29
N SER A 108 -3.94 -4.90 2.11
CA SER A 108 -4.31 -3.84 3.05
C SER A 108 -5.02 -2.70 2.33
N ALA A 109 -5.90 -2.00 3.05
CA ALA A 109 -6.60 -0.82 2.57
C ALA A 109 -6.10 0.43 3.29
N ILE A 110 -5.89 1.52 2.56
CA ILE A 110 -5.42 2.79 3.11
C ILE A 110 -6.60 3.74 3.27
N TYR A 111 -6.76 4.31 4.46
CA TYR A 111 -7.86 5.21 4.78
C TYR A 111 -7.36 6.56 5.30
N PRO A 112 -8.18 7.62 5.16
CA PRO A 112 -7.95 8.88 5.86
C PRO A 112 -8.02 8.65 7.37
N ARG A 113 -7.05 9.19 8.10
CA ARG A 113 -7.14 9.27 9.55
C ARG A 113 -8.13 10.37 9.90
N ALA A 114 -9.11 10.08 10.76
CA ALA A 114 -9.98 11.12 11.29
C ALA A 114 -9.10 12.16 11.99
N ALA A 115 -9.33 13.45 11.72
CA ALA A 115 -8.68 14.51 12.46
C ALA A 115 -9.04 14.32 13.94
N VAL A 116 -8.03 14.11 14.79
CA VAL A 116 -8.20 14.27 16.22
C VAL A 116 -8.49 15.75 16.45
N GLY A 117 -9.74 16.05 16.79
CA GLY A 117 -10.20 17.39 17.17
C GLY A 117 -9.64 17.83 18.52
#